data_AF-W4RJ60-F1
#
_entry.id   AF-W4RJ60-F1
#
_cell.length_a   1.000
_cell.length_b   1.000
_cell.length_c   1.000
_cell.angle_alpha   90.00
_cell.angle_beta   90.00
_cell.angle_gamma   90.00
#
_symmetry.space_group_name_H-M   'P 1'
#
loop_
_entity.id
_entity.type
_entity.pdbx_description
1 polymer ?
#
loop_
_entity_poly.entity_id
_entity_poly.type
_entity_poly.pdbx_seq_one_letter_code
_entity_poly.pdbx_strand_id
1 'polypeptide(L)' 'MIDLVRVKQDEEQILQNLIQFYIYEFTVFQDIKLEVNGSFAPFDLKPYWAEVDLHAFLSCMMGNWQVLQWSKAETPM' A
#
# COMPACT_ATOMS: atom_id res chain seq x y z
N MET A 1 10.16 4.79 17.37
CA MET A 1 11.01 4.77 16.17
C MET A 1 10.15 4.23 15.04
N ILE A 2 10.08 4.94 13.91
CA ILE A 2 9.34 4.52 12.72
C ILE A 2 10.39 3.97 11.77
N ASP A 3 10.32 2.68 11.46
CA ASP A 3 11.18 2.08 10.44
C ASP A 3 10.43 2.09 9.11
N LEU A 4 11.02 2.69 8.09
CA LEU A 4 10.52 2.69 6.71
C LEU A 4 11.22 1.57 5.94
N VAL A 5 10.45 0.59 5.49
CA VAL A 5 10.94 -0.54 4.71
C VAL A 5 10.34 -0.44 3.31
N ARG A 6 11.21 -0.40 2.29
CA ARG A 6 10.75 -0.45 0.90
C ARG A 6 10.17 -1.83 0.62
N VAL A 7 8.96 -1.86 0.07
CA VAL A 7 8.26 -3.11 -0.28
C VAL A 7 8.90 -3.71 -1.52
N LYS A 8 9.36 -4.95 -1.41
CA LYS A 8 9.87 -5.70 -2.55
C LYS A 8 8.73 -6.34 -3.33
N GLN A 9 8.98 -6.69 -4.59
CA GLN A 9 7.96 -7.26 -5.46
C GLN A 9 7.44 -8.62 -4.96
N ASP A 10 8.30 -9.42 -4.31
CA ASP A 10 7.90 -10.69 -3.67
C ASP A 10 6.98 -10.50 -2.45
N GLU A 11 6.86 -9.28 -1.94
CA GLU A 11 5.97 -8.90 -0.83
C GLU A 11 4.64 -8.29 -1.33
N GLU A 12 4.39 -8.27 -2.64
CA GLU A 12 3.19 -7.68 -3.25
C GLU A 12 1.90 -8.16 -2.59
N GLN A 13 1.77 -9.46 -2.32
CA GLN A 13 0.56 -10.02 -1.73
C GLN A 13 0.33 -9.53 -0.29
N ILE A 14 1.39 -9.28 0.47
CA ILE A 14 1.29 -8.71 1.82
C ILE A 14 0.74 -7.28 1.71
N LEU A 15 1.27 -6.50 0.77
CA LEU A 15 0.81 -5.13 0.54
C LEU A 15 -0.66 -5.08 0.07
N GLN A 16 -1.06 -5.98 -0.85
CA GLN A 16 -2.47 -6.11 -1.25
C GLN A 16 -3.39 -6.34 -0.05
N ASN A 17 -3.02 -7.26 0.85
CA ASN A 17 -3.81 -7.57 2.04
C ASN A 17 -3.90 -6.36 2.98
N LEU A 18 -2.82 -5.60 3.16
CA LEU A 18 -2.82 -4.41 3.99
C LEU A 18 -3.69 -3.29 3.39
N ILE A 19 -3.68 -3.13 2.07
CA ILE A 19 -4.53 -2.17 1.36
C ILE A 19 -6.02 -2.48 1.59
N GLN A 20 -6.42 -3.74 1.72
CA GLN A 20 -7.82 -4.09 2.02
C GLN A 20 -8.32 -3.45 3.32
N PHE A 21 -7.49 -3.42 4.38
CA PHE A 21 -7.85 -2.75 5.64
C PHE A 21 -7.93 -1.24 5.47
N TYR A 22 -7.03 -0.66 4.67
CA TYR A 22 -7.08 0.76 4.36
C TYR A 22 -8.38 1.10 3.62
N ILE A 23 -8.72 0.38 2.54
CA ILE A 23 -9.97 0.55 1.79
C ILE A 23 -11.19 0.41 2.71
N TYR A 24 -11.18 -0.57 3.63
CA TYR A 24 -12.23 -0.74 4.62
C TYR A 24 -12.47 0.54 5.45
N GLU A 25 -11.41 1.21 5.92
CA GLU A 25 -11.56 2.48 6.64
C GLU A 25 -12.16 3.59 5.76
N PHE A 26 -11.90 3.59 4.45
CA PHE A 26 -12.51 4.54 3.51
C PHE A 26 -13.99 4.28 3.23
N THR A 27 -14.50 3.08 3.54
CA THR A 27 -15.95 2.80 3.39
C THR A 27 -16.83 3.70 4.25
N VAL A 28 -16.27 4.30 5.30
CA VAL A 28 -16.95 5.31 6.13
C VAL A 28 -17.30 6.56 5.32
N PHE A 29 -16.50 6.87 4.30
CA PHE A 29 -16.61 8.10 3.51
C PHE A 29 -17.19 7.85 2.11
N GLN A 30 -17.06 6.65 1.57
CA GLN A 30 -17.51 6.27 0.23
C GLN A 30 -18.16 4.89 0.20
N ASP A 31 -19.16 4.70 -0.66
CA ASP A 31 -19.76 3.39 -0.89
C ASP A 31 -18.85 2.56 -1.82
N ILE A 32 -17.94 1.80 -1.21
CA ILE A 32 -17.00 0.92 -1.92
C ILE A 32 -17.52 -0.52 -1.83
N LYS A 33 -17.79 -1.12 -2.98
CA LYS A 33 -18.35 -2.48 -3.06
C LYS A 33 -17.28 -3.56 -2.98
N LEU A 34 -17.66 -4.68 -2.38
CA LEU A 34 -16.87 -5.89 -2.40
C LEU A 34 -17.10 -6.66 -3.70
N GLU A 35 -16.05 -7.34 -4.14
CA GLU A 35 -16.11 -8.36 -5.17
C GLU A 35 -16.81 -9.63 -4.66
N VAL A 36 -17.11 -10.55 -5.58
CA VAL A 36 -17.85 -11.80 -5.26
C VAL A 36 -17.14 -12.66 -4.20
N ASN A 37 -15.83 -12.57 -4.10
CA ASN A 37 -15.01 -13.29 -3.12
C ASN A 37 -14.94 -12.59 -1.75
N GLY A 38 -15.61 -11.44 -1.58
CA GLY A 38 -15.61 -10.68 -0.33
C GLY A 38 -14.40 -9.78 -0.10
N SER A 39 -13.49 -9.63 -1.08
CA SER A 39 -12.42 -8.63 -1.04
C SER A 39 -12.82 -7.37 -1.81
N PHE A 40 -12.22 -6.23 -1.48
CA PHE A 40 -12.21 -5.07 -2.36
C PHE A 40 -11.40 -5.36 -3.63
N ALA A 41 -11.68 -4.60 -4.69
CA ALA A 41 -10.95 -4.69 -5.94
C ALA A 41 -9.43 -4.53 -5.70
N PRO A 42 -8.59 -5.39 -6.29
CA PRO A 42 -7.14 -5.33 -6.12
C PRO A 42 -6.60 -4.02 -6.71
N PHE A 43 -5.59 -3.46 -6.05
CA PHE A 43 -4.91 -2.26 -6.55
C PHE A 43 -3.83 -2.66 -7.56
N ASP A 44 -3.65 -1.91 -8.65
CA ASP A 44 -2.52 -2.18 -9.56
C ASP A 44 -1.21 -1.69 -8.94
N LEU A 45 -0.43 -2.62 -8.38
CA LEU A 45 0.83 -2.32 -7.70
C LEU A 45 2.05 -2.40 -8.62
N LYS A 46 1.90 -2.93 -9.83
CA LYS A 46 3.02 -3.07 -10.78
C LYS A 46 3.79 -1.77 -11.04
N PRO A 47 3.15 -0.59 -11.14
CA PRO A 47 3.86 0.67 -11.36
C PRO A 47 4.91 0.98 -10.27
N TYR A 48 4.73 0.53 -9.03
CA TYR A 48 5.64 0.81 -7.90
C TYR A 48 6.98 0.07 -7.95
N TRP A 49 7.11 -0.89 -8.85
CA TRP A 49 8.37 -1.58 -9.12
C TRP A 49 8.90 -1.31 -10.54
N ALA A 50 8.03 -0.89 -11.46
CA ALA A 50 8.39 -0.61 -12.84
C ALA A 50 8.84 0.85 -13.07
N GLU A 51 8.27 1.80 -12.33
CA GLU A 51 8.58 3.23 -12.49
C GLU A 51 9.63 3.68 -11.47
N VAL A 52 10.59 4.48 -11.93
CA VAL A 52 11.67 5.02 -11.08
C VAL A 52 11.13 5.97 -10.01
N ASP A 53 10.02 6.67 -10.28
CA ASP A 53 9.50 7.72 -9.39
C ASP A 53 8.43 7.20 -8.41
N LEU A 54 8.03 5.94 -8.54
CA LEU A 54 7.03 5.30 -7.68
C LEU A 54 7.68 4.29 -6.75
N HIS A 55 7.46 4.46 -5.45
CA HIS A 55 7.99 3.57 -4.43
C HIS A 55 6.92 3.25 -3.39
N ALA A 56 6.75 1.96 -3.11
CA ALA A 56 5.92 1.48 -2.01
C ALA A 56 6.77 1.30 -0.75
N PHE A 57 6.28 1.85 0.37
CA PHE A 57 6.92 1.72 1.69
C PHE A 57 5.93 1.18 2.72
N LEU A 58 6.43 0.31 3.59
CA LEU A 58 5.77 -0.09 4.82
C LEU A 58 6.46 0.61 5.98
N SER A 59 5.67 1.13 6.91
CA SER A 59 6.16 1.65 8.17
C SER A 59 5.92 0.62 9.27
N CYS A 60 6.93 0.35 10.09
CA CYS A 60 6.75 -0.43 11.31
C CYS A 60 6.88 0.49 12.52
N MET A 61 5.86 0.49 13.39
CA MET A 61 5.93 1.11 14.71
C MET A 61 5.72 0.05 15.78
N MET A 62 6.69 -0.09 16.68
CA MET A 62 6.59 -0.94 17.87
C MET A 62 6.23 -2.41 17.56
N GLY A 63 6.73 -2.94 16.44
CA GLY A 63 6.48 -4.32 15.99
C GLY A 63 5.18 -4.55 15.21
N ASN A 64 4.39 -3.49 14.96
CA ASN A 64 3.17 -3.56 14.15
C ASN A 64 3.38 -2.89 12.79
N TRP A 65 2.97 -3.56 11.72
CA TRP A 65 3.05 -3.06 10.34
C TRP A 65 1.89 -2.11 10.02
N GLN A 66 2.21 -0.95 9.45
CA GLN A 66 1.25 0.03 8.94
C GLN A 66 1.70 0.57 7.58
N VAL A 67 0.76 0.77 6.66
CA VAL A 67 1.04 1.40 5.35
C VAL A 67 1.13 2.91 5.53
N LEU A 68 2.22 3.54 5.07
CA LEU A 68 2.40 4.98 5.18
C LEU A 68 2.84 5.56 3.82
N GLN A 69 1.89 6.26 3.20
CA GLN A 69 2.00 7.34 2.22
C GLN A 69 2.89 7.13 0.97
N TRP A 70 2.24 7.30 -0.18
CA TRP A 70 2.83 7.32 -1.51
C TRP A 70 3.49 8.69 -1.77
N SER A 71 4.82 8.75 -1.85
CA SER A 71 5.52 9.98 -2.28
C SER A 71 6.19 9.76 -3.62
N LYS A 72 5.89 10.65 -4.58
CA LYS A 72 6.70 10.84 -5.78
C LYS A 72 8.11 11.22 -5.33
N ALA A 73 9.11 10.41 -5.67
CA ALA A 73 10.49 10.77 -5.36
C ALA A 73 10.88 11.97 -6.25
N GLU A 74 10.80 13.20 -5.74
CA GLU A 74 11.42 14.32 -6.41
C GLU A 74 12.94 14.10 -6.39
N THR A 75 13.49 13.90 -7.57
CA THR A 75 14.93 13.77 -7.81
C THR A 75 15.60 15.10 -7.42
N PRO A 76 16.55 15.14 -6.46
CA PRO A 76 17.34 16.33 -6.25
C PRO A 76 18.32 16.49 -7.42
N MET A 77 18.25 17.64 -8.10
CA MET A 77 19.29 18.11 -9.02
C MET A 77 20.60 18.41 -8.30
#